data_AF-A0A0P1EAP8-F1
#
_entry.id   AF-A0A0P1EAP8-F1
#
_cell.length_a   1.000
_cell.length_b   1.000
_cell.length_c   1.000
_cell.angle_alpha   90.00
_cell.angle_beta   90.00
_cell.angle_gamma   90.00
#
_symmetry.space_group_name_H-M   'P 1'
#
loop_
_entity.id
_entity.type
_entity.pdbx_description
1 polymer ?
#
loop_
_entity_poly.entity_id
_entity_poly.type
_entity_poly.pdbx_seq_one_letter_code
_entity_poly.pdbx_strand_id
1 'polypeptide(L)'
;MNMPEEIRRAIKEALWAKLDDLSWLTMSDADHSNYYEQWTRAPEIGGKLGHFMDPRAVRVYIKDTLIKDYARERLLESADQVLRALDIPPELMIVRKYIKPHGLLLNDGRVVCWGNSRDWKHLLMAAFERQRASSRAKACSVVVIENGKTVDLDTRELVRDAAARLGVDPIVWWE
;
A
#
# COMPACT_ATOMS: atom_id res chain seq x y z
N MET A 1 -2.38 -14.51 -24.63
CA MET A 1 -2.45 -13.05 -24.91
C MET A 1 -1.19 -12.70 -25.69
N ASN A 2 -1.32 -12.19 -26.93
CA ASN A 2 -0.18 -11.92 -27.81
C ASN A 2 0.15 -10.42 -27.86
N MET A 3 0.34 -9.80 -26.70
CA MET A 3 0.82 -8.41 -26.62
C MET A 3 2.34 -8.41 -26.49
N PRO A 4 3.08 -7.73 -27.40
CA PRO A 4 4.51 -7.56 -27.26
C PRO A 4 4.89 -6.97 -25.90
N GLU A 5 5.91 -7.53 -25.25
CA GLU A 5 6.33 -7.08 -23.91
C GLU A 5 6.73 -5.61 -23.89
N GLU A 6 7.32 -5.11 -24.96
CA GLU A 6 7.69 -3.70 -25.11
C GLU A 6 6.48 -2.76 -25.02
N ILE A 7 5.37 -3.13 -25.66
CA ILE A 7 4.13 -2.36 -25.60
C ILE A 7 3.53 -2.42 -24.20
N ARG A 8 3.53 -3.61 -23.59
CA ARG A 8 3.04 -3.77 -22.22
C ARG A 8 3.85 -2.92 -21.24
N ARG A 9 5.18 -2.95 -21.34
CA ARG A 9 6.09 -2.16 -20.51
C ARG A 9 5.83 -0.66 -20.69
N ALA A 10 5.76 -0.17 -21.92
CA ALA A 10 5.52 1.25 -22.19
C ALA A 10 4.16 1.73 -21.61
N ILE A 11 3.09 0.92 -21.75
CA ILE A 11 1.79 1.24 -21.15
C ILE A 11 1.88 1.22 -19.62
N LYS A 12 2.57 0.23 -19.04
CA LYS A 12 2.77 0.11 -17.59
C LYS A 12 3.51 1.34 -17.04
N GLU A 13 4.64 1.72 -17.64
CA GLU A 13 5.44 2.87 -17.22
C GLU A 13 4.66 4.19 -17.31
N ALA A 14 3.97 4.43 -18.44
CA ALA A 14 3.15 5.62 -18.61
C ALA A 14 1.98 5.68 -17.62
N LEU A 15 1.39 4.52 -17.29
CA LEU A 15 0.35 4.43 -16.28
C LEU A 15 0.92 4.72 -14.90
N TRP A 16 2.05 4.13 -14.53
CA TRP A 16 2.68 4.31 -13.22
C TRP A 16 3.11 5.75 -12.95
N ALA A 17 3.65 6.44 -13.94
CA ALA A 17 3.93 7.88 -13.83
C ALA A 17 2.67 8.69 -13.50
N LYS A 18 1.53 8.37 -14.15
CA LYS A 18 0.24 9.01 -13.81
C LYS A 18 -0.23 8.67 -12.40
N LEU A 19 0.01 7.44 -11.92
CA LEU A 19 -0.36 7.04 -10.56
C LEU A 19 0.43 7.81 -9.50
N ASP A 20 1.72 8.06 -9.77
CA ASP A 20 2.57 8.88 -8.92
C ASP A 20 2.03 10.31 -8.83
N ASP A 21 1.69 10.92 -9.96
CA ASP A 21 1.12 12.27 -10.02
C ASP A 21 -0.25 12.39 -9.30
N LEU A 22 -1.03 11.31 -9.28
CA LEU A 22 -2.36 11.27 -8.68
C LEU A 22 -2.36 10.98 -7.18
N SER A 23 -1.21 10.77 -6.55
CA SER A 23 -1.13 10.25 -5.17
C SER A 23 -1.96 8.97 -4.99
N TRP A 24 -1.86 8.04 -5.95
CA TRP A 24 -2.77 6.91 -6.08
C TRP A 24 -2.99 6.08 -4.81
N LEU A 25 -1.98 5.99 -3.93
CA LEU A 25 -2.04 5.20 -2.69
C LEU A 25 -3.02 5.76 -1.65
N THR A 26 -3.27 7.08 -1.64
CA THR A 26 -4.15 7.74 -0.65
C THR A 26 -5.56 7.99 -1.19
N MET A 27 -5.81 7.64 -2.46
CA MET A 27 -7.10 7.82 -3.10
C MET A 27 -8.15 6.80 -2.63
N SER A 28 -9.42 7.20 -2.70
CA SER A 28 -10.53 6.32 -2.35
C SER A 28 -10.80 5.25 -3.40
N ASP A 29 -11.47 4.16 -3.00
CA ASP A 29 -11.92 3.11 -3.93
C ASP A 29 -12.87 3.66 -5.02
N ALA A 30 -13.63 4.72 -4.70
CA ALA A 30 -14.53 5.39 -5.66
C ALA A 30 -13.71 6.14 -6.72
N ASP A 31 -12.68 6.87 -6.30
CA ASP A 31 -11.80 7.57 -7.23
C ASP A 31 -11.04 6.58 -8.10
N HIS A 32 -10.49 5.51 -7.51
CA HIS A 32 -9.87 4.42 -8.27
C HIS A 32 -10.81 3.88 -9.36
N SER A 33 -12.08 3.62 -9.01
CA SER A 33 -13.07 3.14 -9.99
C SER A 33 -13.28 4.13 -11.15
N ASN A 34 -13.37 5.43 -10.85
CA ASN A 34 -13.50 6.47 -11.86
C ASN A 34 -12.29 6.51 -12.81
N TYR A 35 -11.06 6.43 -12.29
CA TYR A 35 -9.86 6.38 -13.12
C TYR A 35 -9.79 5.11 -13.97
N TYR A 36 -10.16 3.95 -13.42
CA TYR A 36 -10.23 2.71 -14.20
C TYR A 36 -11.19 2.84 -15.39
N GLU A 37 -12.34 3.49 -15.21
CA GLU A 37 -13.28 3.75 -16.31
C GLU A 37 -12.71 4.73 -17.34
N GLN A 38 -12.08 5.81 -16.90
CA GLN A 38 -11.44 6.79 -17.78
C GLN A 38 -10.34 6.13 -18.63
N TRP A 39 -9.42 5.38 -18.02
CA TRP A 39 -8.33 4.73 -18.75
C TRP A 39 -8.81 3.62 -19.69
N THR A 40 -9.91 2.95 -19.36
CA THR A 40 -10.53 1.97 -20.26
C THR A 40 -11.07 2.62 -21.53
N ARG A 41 -11.54 3.88 -21.46
CA ARG A 41 -12.05 4.65 -22.61
C ARG A 41 -10.96 5.45 -23.33
N ALA A 42 -9.84 5.71 -22.66
CA ALA A 42 -8.73 6.50 -23.18
C ALA A 42 -8.07 5.81 -24.39
N PRO A 43 -7.96 6.47 -25.57
CA PRO A 43 -7.35 5.88 -26.76
C PRO A 43 -5.91 5.39 -26.53
N GLU A 44 -5.15 6.10 -25.73
CA GLU A 44 -3.74 5.85 -25.46
C GLU A 44 -3.48 4.69 -24.49
N ILE A 45 -4.48 4.25 -23.72
CA ILE A 45 -4.42 3.10 -22.82
C ILE A 45 -5.42 2.04 -23.28
N GLY A 46 -6.71 2.24 -23.03
CA GLY A 46 -7.76 1.27 -23.33
C GLY A 46 -7.90 0.99 -24.82
N GLY A 47 -7.76 2.02 -25.67
CA GLY A 47 -7.73 1.86 -27.12
C GLY A 47 -6.60 0.93 -27.57
N LYS A 48 -5.36 1.19 -27.13
CA LYS A 48 -4.20 0.31 -27.42
C LYS A 48 -4.38 -1.11 -26.90
N LEU A 49 -4.84 -1.27 -25.65
CA LEU A 49 -5.07 -2.58 -25.05
C LEU A 49 -6.13 -3.38 -25.82
N GLY A 50 -7.21 -2.73 -26.27
CA GLY A 50 -8.29 -3.33 -27.03
C GLY A 50 -7.88 -3.92 -28.39
N HIS A 51 -6.71 -3.58 -28.92
CA HIS A 51 -6.15 -4.23 -30.11
C HIS A 51 -5.61 -5.64 -29.81
N PHE A 52 -5.33 -5.95 -28.55
CA PHE A 52 -4.70 -7.20 -28.12
C PHE A 52 -5.59 -8.09 -27.24
N MET A 53 -6.73 -7.57 -26.78
CA MET A 53 -7.67 -8.28 -25.91
C MET A 53 -9.11 -7.80 -26.10
N ASP A 54 -10.07 -8.60 -25.64
CA ASP A 54 -11.48 -8.20 -25.60
C ASP A 54 -11.63 -6.87 -24.83
N PRO A 55 -12.32 -5.85 -25.39
CA PRO A 55 -12.58 -4.58 -24.71
C PRO A 55 -13.18 -4.73 -23.31
N ARG A 56 -13.96 -5.79 -23.05
CA ARG A 56 -14.55 -6.10 -21.74
C ARG A 56 -13.50 -6.55 -20.72
N ALA A 57 -12.36 -7.08 -21.17
CA ALA A 57 -11.26 -7.51 -20.33
C ALA A 57 -10.26 -6.38 -20.02
N VAL A 58 -10.28 -5.27 -20.76
CA VAL A 58 -9.32 -4.15 -20.63
C VAL A 58 -9.31 -3.58 -19.21
N ARG A 59 -10.47 -3.27 -18.64
CA ARG A 59 -10.55 -2.71 -17.28
C ARG A 59 -9.94 -3.66 -16.24
N VAL A 60 -10.24 -4.94 -16.35
CA VAL A 60 -9.72 -5.98 -15.46
C VAL A 60 -8.21 -6.10 -15.61
N TYR A 61 -7.70 -6.06 -16.84
CA TYR A 61 -6.27 -6.13 -17.12
C TYR A 61 -5.50 -4.94 -16.54
N ILE A 62 -6.01 -3.72 -16.72
CA ILE A 62 -5.43 -2.51 -16.12
C ILE A 62 -5.31 -2.70 -14.60
N LYS A 63 -6.42 -3.05 -13.94
CA LYS A 63 -6.48 -3.22 -12.49
C LYS A 63 -5.58 -4.34 -11.97
N ASP A 64 -5.79 -5.57 -12.45
CA ASP A 64 -5.25 -6.79 -11.84
C ASP A 64 -3.86 -7.17 -12.38
N THR A 65 -3.41 -6.57 -13.49
CA THR A 65 -2.09 -6.83 -14.09
C THR A 65 -1.19 -5.60 -14.10
N LEU A 66 -1.66 -4.44 -14.57
CA LEU A 66 -0.79 -3.28 -14.72
C LEU A 66 -0.60 -2.50 -13.40
N ILE A 67 -1.67 -2.28 -12.64
CA ILE A 67 -1.64 -1.45 -11.41
C ILE A 67 -1.34 -2.28 -10.16
N LYS A 68 -1.71 -3.57 -10.13
CA LYS A 68 -1.55 -4.41 -8.94
C LYS A 68 -0.14 -4.42 -8.35
N ASP A 69 0.88 -4.38 -9.21
CA ASP A 69 2.27 -4.35 -8.78
C ASP A 69 2.72 -2.93 -8.37
N TYR A 70 2.11 -1.87 -8.91
CA TYR A 70 2.40 -0.48 -8.53
C TYR A 70 2.19 -0.27 -7.03
N ALA A 71 0.99 -0.60 -6.55
CA ALA A 71 0.65 -0.40 -5.14
C ALA A 71 1.57 -1.22 -4.22
N ARG A 72 1.97 -2.42 -4.66
CA ARG A 72 2.91 -3.25 -3.89
C ARG A 72 4.30 -2.64 -3.85
N GLU A 73 4.82 -2.20 -4.99
CA GLU A 73 6.17 -1.66 -5.11
C GLU A 73 6.31 -0.31 -4.39
N ARG A 74 5.37 0.62 -4.58
CA ARG A 74 5.41 1.91 -3.89
C ARG A 74 5.24 1.78 -2.38
N LEU A 75 4.41 0.85 -1.90
CA LEU A 75 4.34 0.55 -0.47
C LEU A 75 5.66 -0.04 0.06
N LEU A 76 6.36 -0.88 -0.71
CA LEU A 76 7.67 -1.38 -0.31
C LEU A 76 8.73 -0.26 -0.27
N GLU A 77 8.72 0.63 -1.25
CA GLU A 77 9.64 1.78 -1.34
C GLU A 77 9.38 2.82 -0.24
N SER A 78 8.17 2.88 0.30
CA SER A 78 7.84 3.78 1.40
C SER A 78 8.47 3.44 2.75
N ALA A 79 9.22 2.33 2.85
CA ALA A 79 9.85 1.91 4.11
C ALA A 79 10.64 3.03 4.79
N ASP A 80 11.46 3.78 4.06
CA ASP A 80 12.24 4.88 4.63
C ASP A 80 11.37 6.07 5.07
N GLN A 81 10.27 6.34 4.35
CA GLN A 81 9.28 7.37 4.73
C GLN A 81 8.54 6.95 5.99
N VAL A 82 8.16 5.67 6.10
CA VAL A 82 7.52 5.08 7.27
C VAL A 82 8.43 5.16 8.50
N LEU A 83 9.72 4.82 8.37
CA LEU A 83 10.68 4.94 9.46
C LEU A 83 10.85 6.39 9.91
N ARG A 84 10.94 7.34 8.97
CA ARG A 84 10.99 8.78 9.29
C ARG A 84 9.72 9.27 9.99
N ALA A 85 8.54 8.85 9.54
CA ALA A 85 7.26 9.25 10.15
C ALA A 85 7.10 8.73 11.58
N LEU A 86 7.86 7.70 11.97
CA LEU A 86 7.91 7.13 13.31
C LEU A 86 9.10 7.64 14.15
N ASP A 87 9.83 8.64 13.65
CA ASP A 87 11.08 9.14 14.24
C ASP A 87 12.09 8.02 14.53
N ILE A 88 12.11 6.99 13.67
CA ILE A 88 13.03 5.87 13.80
C ILE A 88 14.37 6.24 13.16
N PRO A 89 15.49 6.13 13.89
CA PRO A 89 16.80 6.50 13.37
C PRO A 89 17.22 5.62 12.17
N PRO A 90 17.81 6.20 11.11
CA PRO A 90 18.17 5.47 9.88
C PRO A 90 19.34 4.49 10.08
N GLU A 91 20.06 4.58 11.20
CA GLU A 91 21.19 3.70 11.52
C GLU A 91 20.72 2.32 12.01
N LEU A 92 19.44 2.16 12.34
CA LEU A 92 18.88 0.88 12.74
C LEU A 92 18.82 -0.08 11.54
N MET A 93 19.44 -1.24 11.70
CA MET A 93 19.51 -2.23 10.64
C MET A 93 18.20 -3.02 10.53
N ILE A 94 17.73 -3.18 9.30
CA ILE A 94 16.62 -4.08 8.97
C ILE A 94 17.09 -5.53 9.07
N VAL A 95 16.58 -6.26 10.06
CA VAL A 95 16.84 -7.70 10.25
C VAL A 95 15.93 -8.55 9.36
N ARG A 96 14.68 -8.13 9.17
CA ARG A 96 13.70 -8.84 8.34
C ARG A 96 12.71 -7.89 7.70
N LYS A 97 12.34 -8.17 6.46
CA LYS A 97 11.25 -7.52 5.72
C LYS A 97 10.04 -8.45 5.64
N TYR A 98 8.83 -7.90 5.81
CA TYR A 98 7.56 -8.59 5.66
C TYR A 98 6.82 -8.05 4.43
N ILE A 99 6.22 -8.95 3.65
CA ILE A 99 5.55 -8.58 2.40
C ILE A 99 4.08 -8.23 2.63
N LYS A 100 3.34 -8.97 3.49
CA LYS A 100 1.93 -8.69 3.79
C LYS A 100 1.53 -8.94 5.25
N PRO A 101 0.88 -7.97 5.91
CA PRO A 101 1.03 -6.55 5.58
C PRO A 101 2.51 -6.16 5.56
N HIS A 102 2.85 -5.06 4.88
CA HIS A 102 4.23 -4.62 4.81
C HIS A 102 4.77 -4.35 6.21
N GLY A 103 6.04 -4.66 6.43
CA GLY A 103 6.64 -4.46 7.74
C GLY A 103 8.14 -4.70 7.79
N LEU A 104 8.75 -4.27 8.89
CA LEU A 104 10.15 -4.45 9.20
C LEU A 104 10.32 -4.98 10.62
N LEU A 105 11.33 -5.82 10.84
CA LEU A 105 11.93 -6.06 12.14
C LEU A 105 13.31 -5.40 12.15
N LEU A 106 13.53 -4.51 13.11
CA LEU A 106 14.80 -3.82 13.31
C LEU A 106 15.70 -4.57 14.30
N ASN A 107 17.00 -4.29 14.27
CA ASN A 107 18.01 -4.92 15.12
C ASN A 107 17.84 -4.60 16.61
N ASP A 108 17.19 -3.49 16.96
CA ASP A 108 16.84 -3.12 18.33
C ASP A 108 15.59 -3.85 18.86
N GLY A 109 14.90 -4.59 17.99
CA GLY A 109 13.68 -5.33 18.32
C GLY A 109 12.39 -4.58 18.00
N ARG A 110 12.40 -3.41 17.38
CA ARG A 110 11.15 -2.78 16.93
C ARG A 110 10.54 -3.54 15.75
N VAL A 111 9.24 -3.73 15.81
CA VAL A 111 8.43 -4.18 14.67
C VAL A 111 7.68 -2.98 14.12
N VAL A 112 7.80 -2.72 12.83
CA VAL A 112 7.06 -1.66 12.15
C VAL A 112 6.16 -2.30 11.11
N CYS A 113 4.90 -1.93 11.06
CA CYS A 113 3.94 -2.40 10.06
C CYS A 113 3.29 -1.20 9.36
N TRP A 114 2.96 -1.33 8.08
CA TRP A 114 2.20 -0.29 7.38
C TRP A 114 1.32 -0.84 6.25
N GLY A 115 0.31 -0.06 5.89
CA GLY A 115 -0.62 -0.34 4.81
C GLY A 115 -1.83 0.57 4.84
N ASN A 116 -2.83 0.26 4.03
CA ASN A 116 -4.03 1.08 3.87
C ASN A 116 -4.92 1.08 5.13
N SER A 117 -5.64 2.18 5.35
CA SER A 117 -6.52 2.35 6.50
C SER A 117 -7.67 1.36 6.56
N ARG A 118 -8.25 0.99 5.43
CA ARG A 118 -9.25 -0.07 5.36
C ARG A 118 -8.77 -1.43 5.92
N ASP A 119 -7.46 -1.66 5.92
CA ASP A 119 -6.84 -2.92 6.33
C ASP A 119 -6.34 -2.86 7.80
N TRP A 120 -6.73 -1.84 8.58
CA TRP A 120 -6.21 -1.59 9.94
C TRP A 120 -6.27 -2.82 10.87
N LYS A 121 -7.32 -3.64 10.79
CA LYS A 121 -7.43 -4.88 11.59
C LYS A 121 -6.30 -5.86 11.29
N HIS A 122 -5.98 -6.04 10.02
CA HIS A 122 -4.88 -6.89 9.58
C HIS A 122 -3.52 -6.28 9.96
N LEU A 123 -3.39 -4.95 9.90
CA LEU A 123 -2.17 -4.24 10.33
C LEU A 123 -1.90 -4.44 11.82
N LEU A 124 -2.90 -4.19 12.67
CA LEU A 124 -2.77 -4.36 14.12
C LEU A 124 -2.49 -5.82 14.50
N MET A 125 -3.18 -6.78 13.85
CA MET A 125 -2.93 -8.18 14.16
C MET A 125 -1.54 -8.65 13.74
N ALA A 126 -1.07 -8.25 12.56
CA ALA A 126 0.27 -8.58 12.13
C ALA A 126 1.34 -7.94 13.03
N ALA A 127 1.15 -6.69 13.45
CA ALA A 127 1.98 -6.01 14.43
C ALA A 127 2.08 -6.82 15.74
N PHE A 128 0.95 -7.19 16.32
CA PHE A 128 0.85 -7.98 17.54
C PHE A 128 1.52 -9.36 17.41
N GLU A 129 1.20 -10.12 16.37
CA GLU A 129 1.75 -11.46 16.14
C GLU A 129 3.28 -11.43 15.96
N ARG A 130 3.78 -10.46 15.18
CA ARG A 130 5.22 -10.30 14.94
C ARG A 130 5.98 -9.89 16.19
N GLN A 131 5.37 -9.06 17.03
CA GLN A 131 5.93 -8.72 18.34
C GLN A 131 6.03 -9.97 19.24
N ARG A 132 5.02 -10.85 19.22
CA ARG A 132 5.02 -12.06 20.05
C ARG A 132 5.93 -13.17 19.52
N ALA A 133 6.08 -13.28 18.20
CA ALA A 133 6.88 -14.33 17.57
C ALA A 133 8.39 -14.10 17.71
N SER A 134 8.82 -12.86 18.01
CA SER A 134 10.23 -12.52 18.15
C SER A 134 10.60 -12.37 19.63
N SER A 135 11.50 -13.22 20.13
CA SER A 135 12.07 -13.06 21.48
C SER A 135 12.84 -11.74 21.68
N ARG A 136 13.12 -11.03 20.59
CA ARG A 136 13.75 -9.71 20.59
C ARG A 136 12.76 -8.56 20.49
N ALA A 137 11.50 -8.81 20.15
CA ALA A 137 10.61 -7.70 19.84
C ALA A 137 10.15 -6.95 21.10
N LYS A 138 10.39 -5.64 21.13
CA LYS A 138 10.18 -4.80 22.31
C LYS A 138 9.04 -3.80 22.18
N ALA A 139 8.80 -3.32 20.97
CA ALA A 139 7.74 -2.36 20.65
C ALA A 139 7.21 -2.61 19.24
N CYS A 140 5.96 -2.25 19.01
CA CYS A 140 5.37 -2.33 17.67
C CYS A 140 4.63 -1.06 17.30
N SER A 141 4.88 -0.54 16.11
CA SER A 141 4.27 0.68 15.60
C SER A 141 3.60 0.42 14.24
N VAL A 142 2.52 1.14 13.98
CA VAL A 142 1.73 0.98 12.74
C VAL A 142 1.58 2.31 12.03
N VAL A 143 1.96 2.37 10.76
CA VAL A 143 1.63 3.50 9.88
C VAL A 143 0.43 3.14 9.02
N VAL A 144 -0.62 3.94 9.12
CA VAL A 144 -1.87 3.74 8.42
C VAL A 144 -1.98 4.78 7.31
N ILE A 145 -1.97 4.33 6.06
CA ILE A 145 -2.14 5.17 4.88
C ILE A 145 -3.64 5.40 4.70
N GLU A 146 -4.10 6.63 4.91
CA GLU A 146 -5.52 6.99 4.75
C GLU A 146 -5.94 6.86 3.29
N ASN A 147 -7.05 6.18 3.04
CA ASN A 147 -7.63 6.04 1.70
C ASN A 147 -9.15 6.25 1.67
N GLY A 148 -9.66 7.08 2.58
CA GLY A 148 -11.07 7.48 2.61
C GLY A 148 -11.97 6.61 3.48
N LYS A 149 -11.41 5.72 4.32
CA LYS A 149 -12.18 4.79 5.18
C LYS A 149 -12.06 5.04 6.67
N THR A 150 -11.13 5.89 7.07
CA THR A 150 -10.94 6.30 8.48
C THR A 150 -10.96 7.82 8.57
N VAL A 151 -11.75 8.46 7.72
CA VAL A 151 -11.86 9.92 7.61
C VAL A 151 -12.58 10.51 8.84
N ASP A 152 -13.48 9.74 9.44
CA ASP A 152 -14.16 10.14 10.67
C ASP A 152 -13.30 9.89 11.91
N LEU A 153 -13.38 10.83 12.86
CA LEU A 153 -12.59 10.81 14.09
C LEU A 153 -12.93 9.60 14.96
N ASP A 154 -14.20 9.20 15.03
CA ASP A 154 -14.67 8.06 15.82
C ASP A 154 -14.00 6.75 15.39
N THR A 155 -13.85 6.54 14.08
CA THR A 155 -13.13 5.37 13.56
C THR A 155 -11.64 5.46 13.88
N ARG A 156 -11.00 6.63 13.78
CA ARG A 156 -9.58 6.78 14.17
C ARG A 156 -9.38 6.52 15.66
N GLU A 157 -10.30 6.96 16.52
CA GLU A 157 -10.30 6.69 17.95
C GLU A 157 -10.48 5.20 18.24
N LEU A 158 -11.41 4.53 17.55
CA LEU A 158 -11.59 3.08 17.65
C LEU A 158 -10.30 2.32 17.30
N VAL A 159 -9.61 2.72 16.23
CA VAL A 159 -8.34 2.10 15.82
C VAL A 159 -7.26 2.33 16.87
N ARG A 160 -7.18 3.55 17.45
CA ARG A 160 -6.25 3.86 18.54
C ARG A 160 -6.52 3.04 19.81
N ASP A 161 -7.78 2.91 20.23
CA ASP A 161 -8.15 2.10 21.41
C ASP A 161 -7.81 0.62 21.19
N ALA A 162 -8.11 0.08 20.00
CA ALA A 162 -7.77 -1.30 19.66
C ALA A 162 -6.25 -1.56 19.71
N ALA A 163 -5.45 -0.63 19.18
CA ALA A 163 -4.00 -0.76 19.18
C ALA A 163 -3.40 -0.66 20.58
N ALA A 164 -3.88 0.28 21.40
CA ALA A 164 -3.46 0.42 22.78
C ALA A 164 -3.71 -0.88 23.58
N ARG A 165 -4.89 -1.51 23.39
CA ARG A 165 -5.22 -2.81 24.02
C ARG A 165 -4.32 -3.96 23.54
N LEU A 166 -3.81 -3.88 22.31
CA LEU A 166 -2.86 -4.85 21.75
C LEU A 166 -1.40 -4.52 22.09
N GLY A 167 -1.12 -3.38 22.71
CA GLY A 167 0.25 -2.92 22.97
C GLY A 167 1.00 -2.46 21.72
N VAL A 168 0.26 -1.95 20.72
CA VAL A 168 0.78 -1.42 19.47
C VAL A 168 0.74 0.12 19.53
N ASP A 169 1.90 0.75 19.66
CA ASP A 169 2.07 2.20 19.82
C ASP A 169 3.48 2.64 19.32
N PRO A 170 3.62 3.78 18.63
CA PRO A 170 2.57 4.66 18.11
C PRO A 170 1.82 4.13 16.87
N ILE A 171 0.59 4.61 16.68
CA ILE A 171 -0.08 4.64 15.37
C ILE A 171 0.10 6.02 14.74
N VAL A 172 0.64 6.04 13.52
CA VAL A 172 0.77 7.26 12.71
C VAL A 172 -0.14 7.15 11.49
N TRP A 173 -0.87 8.22 11.20
CA TRP A 173 -1.68 8.34 10.00
C TRP A 173 -0.87 9.06 8.92
N TRP A 174 -0.79 8.48 7.74
CA TRP A 174 -0.15 9.07 6.57
C TRP A 174 -1.24 9.50 5.60
N GLU A 175 -1.33 10.82 5.41
CA GLU A 175 -2.27 11.51 4.52
C GLU A 175 -1.55 12.04 3.27
#